data_AF-A0A1V5WEK9-F1
#
_entry.id   AF-A0A1V5WEK9-F1
#
_cell.length_a   1.000
_cell.length_b   1.000
_cell.length_c   1.000
_cell.angle_alpha   90.00
_cell.angle_beta   90.00
_cell.angle_gamma   90.00
#
_symmetry.space_group_name_H-M   'P 1'
#
loop_
_entity.id
_entity.type
_entity.pdbx_description
1 polymer ?
#
loop_
_entity_poly.entity_id
_entity_poly.type
_entity_poly.pdbx_seq_one_letter_code
_entity_poly.pdbx_strand_id
1 'polypeptide(L)'
;MQNRRSVLWIIMTLVALLLLAVSLGCLGLAFLAPTMRTIEAEQRNLSALLLASMGVLGLSVTAVLLWSCLEGSAERPAPLFYPRRAWITLAAGWLLSLAGAALLLSAGTLNFLAAPLHVALVILPALLLYAVAALVGGRGAGVTRRQATLLSLSGAFSTLPALLAEGVGILASGLLVGVGASLIPGGAQELERLMEQLNQWSQLPPQTITPESLTTLFSSPVVLAIAFLTLAVITPFVEELLKTLGVVVVGFRRRPQPLQAFLWGAAAGLGFAIIEGVLNSSMSLTDGASWVAGVGARLPASAMHIFASGLVGLGWGYFWEGHQRWRVVGCYLIAMVFHGLWNFSVIVVAGIQSAASLPAAFTNAATIGGALVVGALTLIAVVGIVGIPLRLRKRAGA
;
A
#
# COMPACT_ATOMS: atom_id res chain seq x y z
N MET A 1 4.01 -9.16 36.41
CA MET A 1 4.12 -8.44 35.12
C MET A 1 5.37 -8.80 34.32
N GLN A 2 6.48 -9.16 34.96
CA GLN A 2 7.74 -9.57 34.31
C GLN A 2 7.57 -10.78 33.35
N ASN A 3 6.95 -11.88 33.79
CA ASN A 3 6.75 -13.07 32.94
C ASN A 3 5.97 -12.80 31.63
N ARG A 4 4.96 -11.92 31.66
CA ARG A 4 4.19 -11.56 30.44
C ARG A 4 5.01 -10.75 29.44
N ARG A 5 5.96 -9.92 29.90
CA ARG A 5 6.85 -9.16 29.02
C ARG A 5 7.89 -10.06 28.37
N SER A 6 8.46 -11.00 29.12
CA SER A 6 9.43 -11.96 28.57
C SER A 6 8.80 -12.82 27.47
N VAL A 7 7.55 -13.29 27.66
CA VAL A 7 6.82 -14.05 26.64
C VAL A 7 6.57 -13.23 25.37
N LEU A 8 6.20 -11.96 25.48
CA LEU A 8 5.98 -11.09 24.31
C LEU A 8 7.25 -10.93 23.47
N TRP A 9 8.41 -10.71 24.11
CA TRP A 9 9.68 -10.59 23.39
C TRP A 9 10.11 -11.90 22.73
N ILE A 10 9.84 -13.04 23.37
CA ILE A 10 10.06 -14.35 22.77
C ILE A 10 9.20 -14.50 21.52
N ILE A 11 7.89 -14.22 21.60
CA ILE A 11 6.98 -14.30 20.45
C ILE A 11 7.45 -13.38 19.32
N MET A 12 7.77 -12.12 19.60
CA MET A 12 8.26 -11.18 18.59
C MET A 12 9.58 -11.63 17.95
N THR A 13 10.48 -12.24 18.74
CA THR A 13 11.74 -12.78 18.23
C THR A 13 11.47 -13.99 17.32
N LEU A 14 10.57 -14.89 17.70
CA LEU A 14 10.18 -16.03 16.85
C LEU A 14 9.54 -15.56 15.54
N VAL A 15 8.67 -14.55 15.59
CA VAL A 15 8.10 -13.94 14.37
C VAL A 15 9.19 -13.33 13.50
N ALA A 16 10.15 -12.62 14.08
CA ALA A 16 11.27 -12.04 13.33
C ALA A 16 12.16 -13.13 12.71
N LEU A 17 12.44 -14.23 13.42
CA LEU A 17 13.21 -15.35 12.89
C LEU A 17 12.47 -16.10 11.78
N LEU A 18 11.14 -16.26 11.89
CA LEU A 18 10.32 -16.83 10.83
C LEU A 18 10.37 -15.93 9.58
N LEU A 19 10.20 -14.61 9.76
CA LEU A 19 10.32 -13.65 8.64
C LEU A 19 11.71 -13.66 8.04
N LEU A 20 12.77 -13.78 8.85
CA LEU A 20 14.14 -13.94 8.36
C LEU A 20 14.25 -15.17 7.46
N ALA A 21 13.77 -16.33 7.92
CA ALA A 21 13.82 -17.58 7.17
C ALA A 21 13.05 -17.47 5.84
N VAL A 22 11.82 -16.92 5.85
CA VAL A 22 11.03 -16.68 4.64
C VAL A 22 11.76 -15.73 3.69
N SER A 23 12.34 -14.64 4.20
CA SER A 23 13.05 -13.65 3.40
C SER A 23 14.29 -14.23 2.72
N LEU A 24 15.07 -15.03 3.46
CA LEU A 24 16.23 -15.74 2.92
C LEU A 24 15.80 -16.81 1.91
N GLY A 25 14.68 -17.49 2.14
CA GLY A 25 14.08 -18.41 1.19
C GLY A 25 13.70 -17.73 -0.13
N CYS A 26 13.03 -16.58 -0.07
CA CYS A 26 12.70 -15.76 -1.24
C CYS A 26 13.96 -15.35 -2.02
N LEU A 27 15.02 -14.89 -1.33
CA LEU A 27 16.29 -14.56 -1.98
C LEU A 27 16.94 -15.78 -2.61
N GLY A 28 16.98 -16.92 -1.91
CA GLY A 28 17.52 -18.17 -2.45
C GLY A 28 16.77 -18.61 -3.71
N LEU A 29 15.44 -18.55 -3.72
CA LEU A 29 14.62 -18.85 -4.90
C LEU A 29 14.85 -17.84 -6.03
N ALA A 30 15.06 -16.56 -5.73
CA ALA A 30 15.42 -15.55 -6.73
C ALA A 30 16.76 -15.85 -7.42
N PHE A 31 17.76 -16.34 -6.69
CA PHE A 31 19.04 -16.78 -7.26
C PHE A 31 18.92 -18.05 -8.11
N LEU A 32 17.98 -18.94 -7.76
CA LEU A 32 17.74 -20.19 -8.50
C LEU A 32 16.83 -19.97 -9.73
N ALA A 33 15.96 -18.95 -9.73
CA ALA A 33 14.99 -18.72 -10.80
C ALA A 33 15.60 -18.63 -12.23
N PRO A 34 16.77 -18.00 -12.47
CA PRO A 34 17.42 -18.01 -13.78
C PRO A 34 17.79 -19.41 -14.31
N THR A 35 17.93 -20.40 -13.43
CA THR A 35 18.29 -21.78 -13.79
C THR A 35 17.11 -22.63 -14.25
N MET A 36 15.87 -22.18 -13.98
CA MET A 36 14.65 -22.93 -14.30
C MET A 36 14.25 -22.79 -15.78
N ARG A 37 14.97 -23.47 -16.67
CA ARG A 37 14.81 -23.37 -18.13
C ARG A 37 13.44 -23.79 -18.68
N THR A 38 12.59 -24.41 -17.86
CA THR A 38 11.22 -24.82 -18.19
C THR A 38 10.23 -23.66 -18.28
N ILE A 39 10.59 -22.48 -17.78
CA ILE A 39 9.77 -21.26 -17.80
C ILE A 39 10.36 -20.28 -18.82
N GLU A 40 9.52 -19.51 -19.50
CA GLU A 40 9.94 -18.45 -20.42
C GLU A 40 10.83 -17.41 -19.74
N ALA A 41 11.81 -16.88 -20.49
CA ALA A 41 12.86 -16.04 -19.92
C ALA A 41 12.35 -14.77 -19.23
N GLU A 42 11.32 -14.15 -19.81
CA GLU A 42 10.67 -12.95 -19.27
C GLU A 42 9.98 -13.24 -17.92
N GLN A 43 9.13 -14.27 -17.88
CA GLN A 43 8.43 -14.69 -16.67
C GLN A 43 9.39 -15.14 -15.57
N ARG A 44 10.53 -15.76 -15.91
CA ARG A 44 11.59 -16.08 -14.94
C ARG A 44 12.21 -14.83 -14.32
N ASN A 45 12.56 -13.84 -15.14
CA ASN A 45 13.19 -12.60 -14.67
C ASN A 45 12.25 -11.81 -13.77
N LEU A 46 10.97 -11.72 -14.16
CA LEU A 46 9.90 -11.13 -13.36
C LEU A 46 9.77 -11.83 -12.00
N SER A 47 9.67 -13.16 -12.01
CA SER A 47 9.55 -13.95 -10.79
C SER A 47 10.77 -13.80 -9.88
N ALA A 48 11.98 -13.80 -10.46
CA ALA A 48 13.22 -13.62 -9.72
C ALA A 48 13.29 -12.26 -9.03
N LEU A 49 12.90 -11.18 -9.73
CA LEU A 49 12.90 -9.84 -9.16
C LEU A 49 11.81 -9.63 -8.12
N LEU A 50 10.61 -10.19 -8.32
CA LEU A 50 9.54 -10.20 -7.30
C LEU A 50 10.02 -10.90 -6.03
N LEU A 51 10.54 -12.12 -6.15
CA LEU A 51 11.08 -12.89 -5.03
C LEU A 51 12.21 -12.15 -4.32
N ALA A 52 13.14 -11.56 -5.06
CA ALA A 52 14.22 -10.77 -4.49
C ALA A 52 13.69 -9.52 -3.75
N SER A 53 12.69 -8.83 -4.31
CA SER A 53 12.07 -7.65 -3.70
C SER A 53 11.33 -8.00 -2.41
N MET A 54 10.58 -9.10 -2.40
CA MET A 54 9.94 -9.64 -1.19
C MET A 54 10.99 -10.04 -0.13
N GLY A 55 12.08 -10.66 -0.55
CA GLY A 55 13.20 -11.02 0.32
C GLY A 55 13.85 -9.80 0.96
N VAL A 56 14.19 -8.77 0.17
CA VAL A 56 14.79 -7.53 0.70
C VAL A 56 13.83 -6.78 1.63
N LEU A 57 12.54 -6.70 1.27
CA LEU A 57 11.52 -6.09 2.11
C LEU A 57 11.39 -6.83 3.44
N GLY A 58 11.29 -8.16 3.40
CA GLY A 58 11.17 -9.00 4.59
C GLY A 58 12.41 -8.92 5.49
N LEU A 59 13.63 -8.84 4.93
CA LEU A 59 14.85 -8.57 5.70
C LEU A 59 14.80 -7.20 6.37
N SER A 60 14.29 -6.18 5.68
CA SER A 60 14.16 -4.82 6.23
C SER A 60 13.19 -4.79 7.41
N VAL A 61 12.03 -5.45 7.30
CA VAL A 61 11.05 -5.57 8.38
C VAL A 61 11.62 -6.39 9.55
N THR A 62 12.32 -7.48 9.25
CA THR A 62 13.00 -8.33 10.24
C THR A 62 14.03 -7.54 11.05
N ALA A 63 14.87 -6.74 10.39
CA ALA A 63 15.87 -5.91 11.05
C ALA A 63 15.22 -4.92 12.03
N VAL A 64 14.11 -4.28 11.63
CA VAL A 64 13.35 -3.36 12.49
C VAL A 64 12.72 -4.08 13.68
N LEU A 65 12.18 -5.28 13.48
CA LEU A 65 11.61 -6.11 14.55
C LEU A 65 12.68 -6.54 15.56
N LEU A 66 13.81 -7.09 15.09
CA LEU A 66 14.91 -7.51 15.96
C LEU A 66 15.49 -6.33 16.74
N TRP A 67 15.68 -5.17 16.08
CA TRP A 67 16.11 -3.94 16.75
C TRP A 67 15.13 -3.54 17.86
N SER A 68 13.82 -3.61 17.58
CA SER A 68 12.77 -3.29 18.56
C SER A 68 12.76 -4.27 19.75
N CYS A 69 13.02 -5.56 19.50
CA CYS A 69 13.17 -6.57 20.54
C CYS A 69 14.39 -6.30 21.43
N LEU A 70 15.54 -5.95 20.84
CA LEU A 70 16.77 -5.64 21.58
C LEU A 70 16.63 -4.40 22.45
N GLU A 71 16.04 -3.32 21.93
CA GLU A 71 15.76 -2.12 22.73
C GLU A 71 14.73 -2.40 23.83
N GLY A 72 13.75 -3.25 23.53
CA GLY A 72 12.67 -3.62 24.43
C GLY A 72 13.11 -4.52 25.60
N SER A 73 13.98 -5.49 25.34
CA SER A 73 14.53 -6.40 26.33
C SER A 73 15.52 -5.73 27.27
N ALA A 74 16.25 -4.72 26.78
CA ALA A 74 17.16 -3.90 27.58
C ALA A 74 16.45 -2.82 28.41
N GLU A 75 15.12 -2.79 28.43
CA GLU A 75 14.27 -1.80 29.12
C GLU A 75 14.63 -0.33 28.82
N ARG A 76 15.26 -0.07 27.68
CA ARG A 76 15.68 1.29 27.31
C ARG A 76 14.45 2.15 27.00
N PRO A 77 14.38 3.39 27.49
CA PRO A 77 13.32 4.31 27.12
C PRO A 77 13.44 4.63 25.62
N ALA A 78 12.33 4.50 24.89
CA ALA A 78 12.31 4.80 23.48
C ALA A 78 12.35 6.33 23.27
N PRO A 79 13.34 6.88 22.53
CA PRO A 79 13.40 8.31 22.29
C PRO A 79 12.19 8.79 21.47
N LEU A 80 11.91 10.09 21.54
CA LEU A 80 10.91 10.71 20.67
C LEU A 80 11.31 10.54 19.19
N PHE A 81 10.34 10.21 18.35
CA PHE A 81 10.50 10.19 16.91
C PHE A 81 10.47 11.64 16.40
N TYR A 82 11.65 12.22 16.24
CA TYR A 82 11.82 13.58 15.72
C TYR A 82 13.00 13.64 14.73
N PRO A 83 12.76 13.36 13.43
CA PRO A 83 13.81 13.11 12.45
C PRO A 83 14.49 14.39 11.92
N ARG A 84 15.00 15.27 12.80
CA ARG A 84 15.50 16.63 12.44
C ARG A 84 16.48 16.65 11.27
N ARG A 85 17.36 15.65 11.20
CA ARG A 85 18.36 15.48 10.12
C ARG A 85 18.07 14.26 9.25
N ALA A 86 17.23 13.33 9.70
CA ALA A 86 17.00 12.08 8.98
C ALA A 86 16.17 12.29 7.70
N TRP A 87 15.39 13.37 7.57
CA TRP A 87 14.74 13.71 6.31
C TRP A 87 15.77 13.98 5.18
N ILE A 88 16.93 14.56 5.51
CA ILE A 88 18.01 14.82 4.53
C ILE A 88 18.58 13.50 4.03
N THR A 89 18.86 12.56 4.95
CA THR A 89 19.39 11.24 4.57
C THR A 89 18.37 10.42 3.79
N LEU A 90 17.08 10.52 4.12
CA LEU A 90 16.01 9.87 3.36
C LEU A 90 15.87 10.46 1.95
N ALA A 91 15.88 11.79 1.83
CA ALA A 91 15.80 12.47 0.53
C ALA A 91 17.03 12.18 -0.33
N ALA A 92 18.24 12.27 0.23
CA ALA A 92 19.47 11.94 -0.47
C ALA A 92 19.49 10.47 -0.89
N GLY A 93 19.12 9.55 0.00
CA GLY A 93 19.00 8.13 -0.32
C GLY A 93 18.02 7.88 -1.46
N TRP A 94 16.85 8.54 -1.45
CA TRP A 94 15.85 8.39 -2.50
C TRP A 94 16.34 8.90 -3.85
N LEU A 95 17.00 10.07 -3.88
CA LEU A 95 17.60 10.63 -5.10
C LEU A 95 18.73 9.74 -5.65
N LEU A 96 19.56 9.16 -4.77
CA LEU A 96 20.58 8.20 -5.15
C LEU A 96 19.94 6.92 -5.71
N SER A 97 18.83 6.45 -5.13
CA SER A 97 18.08 5.32 -5.68
C SER A 97 17.49 5.61 -7.06
N LEU A 98 16.99 6.83 -7.29
CA LEU A 98 16.51 7.26 -8.60
C LEU A 98 17.65 7.30 -9.63
N ALA A 99 18.80 7.85 -9.26
CA ALA A 99 19.98 7.89 -10.12
C ALA A 99 20.47 6.47 -10.46
N GLY A 100 20.56 5.58 -9.47
CA GLY A 100 20.90 4.18 -9.70
C GLY A 100 19.91 3.48 -10.64
N ALA A 101 18.62 3.83 -10.56
CA ALA A 101 17.59 3.18 -11.35
C ALA A 101 17.65 3.62 -12.80
N ALA A 102 17.88 4.90 -13.04
CA ALA A 102 18.14 5.44 -14.37
C ALA A 102 19.35 4.76 -15.02
N LEU A 103 20.43 4.52 -14.26
CA LEU A 103 21.61 3.80 -14.76
C LEU A 103 21.28 2.35 -15.14
N LEU A 104 20.58 1.60 -14.28
CA LEU A 104 20.19 0.21 -14.59
C LEU A 104 19.26 0.11 -15.82
N LEU A 105 18.31 1.05 -15.93
CA LEU A 105 17.45 1.16 -17.10
C LEU A 105 18.26 1.43 -18.38
N SER A 106 19.18 2.39 -18.33
CA SER A 106 20.03 2.75 -19.49
C SER A 106 20.93 1.60 -19.94
N ALA A 107 21.31 0.72 -19.01
CA ALA A 107 22.12 -0.47 -19.28
C ALA A 107 21.28 -1.70 -19.71
N GLY A 108 19.94 -1.62 -19.66
CA GLY A 108 19.06 -2.76 -19.94
C GLY A 108 19.13 -3.88 -18.90
N THR A 109 19.49 -3.57 -17.65
CA THR A 109 19.83 -4.56 -16.61
C THR A 109 18.80 -4.65 -15.48
N LEU A 110 17.51 -4.55 -15.78
CA LEU A 110 16.43 -4.81 -14.81
C LEU A 110 16.30 -6.31 -14.49
N ASN A 111 17.26 -6.84 -13.73
CA ASN A 111 17.24 -8.20 -13.21
C ASN A 111 17.01 -8.20 -11.69
N PHE A 112 17.01 -9.39 -11.06
CA PHE A 112 16.75 -9.52 -9.62
C PHE A 112 17.72 -8.75 -8.71
N LEU A 113 18.91 -8.37 -9.18
CA LEU A 113 19.85 -7.52 -8.43
C LEU A 113 19.35 -6.08 -8.29
N ALA A 114 18.37 -5.65 -9.10
CA ALA A 114 17.69 -4.38 -8.95
C ALA A 114 16.72 -4.34 -7.74
N ALA A 115 16.44 -5.49 -7.10
CA ALA A 115 15.49 -5.58 -5.99
C ALA A 115 15.76 -4.60 -4.83
N PRO A 116 17.00 -4.43 -4.32
CA PRO A 116 17.25 -3.46 -3.25
C PRO A 116 16.91 -2.03 -3.65
N LEU A 117 17.16 -1.70 -4.91
CA LEU A 117 16.87 -0.39 -5.47
C LEU A 117 15.37 -0.18 -5.65
N HIS A 118 14.68 -1.18 -6.19
CA HIS A 118 13.22 -1.18 -6.32
C HIS A 118 12.55 -0.96 -4.96
N VAL A 119 12.93 -1.75 -3.95
CA VAL A 119 12.40 -1.63 -2.59
C VAL A 119 12.73 -0.25 -1.99
N ALA A 120 13.95 0.27 -2.20
CA ALA A 120 14.33 1.60 -1.72
C ALA A 120 13.49 2.72 -2.36
N LEU A 121 13.18 2.62 -3.66
CA LEU A 121 12.35 3.59 -4.37
C LEU A 121 10.89 3.62 -3.87
N VAL A 122 10.40 2.54 -3.26
CA VAL A 122 9.09 2.51 -2.61
C VAL A 122 9.17 3.01 -1.17
N ILE A 123 10.12 2.48 -0.39
CA ILE A 123 10.19 2.72 1.06
C ILE A 123 10.62 4.15 1.39
N LEU A 124 11.67 4.67 0.74
CA LEU A 124 12.27 5.94 1.10
C LEU A 124 11.33 7.15 0.94
N PRO A 125 10.55 7.32 -0.16
CA PRO A 125 9.61 8.42 -0.25
C PRO A 125 8.47 8.30 0.78
N ALA A 126 7.99 7.10 1.08
CA ALA A 126 6.98 6.89 2.13
C ALA A 126 7.51 7.30 3.52
N LEU A 127 8.74 6.87 3.86
CA LEU A 127 9.41 7.28 5.10
C LEU A 127 9.64 8.79 5.15
N LEU A 128 9.99 9.42 4.03
CA LEU A 128 10.18 10.86 3.93
C LEU A 128 8.88 11.61 4.23
N LEU A 129 7.75 11.19 3.65
CA LEU A 129 6.42 11.79 3.90
C LEU A 129 6.05 11.72 5.39
N TYR A 130 6.22 10.55 6.01
CA TYR A 130 5.95 10.40 7.45
C TYR A 130 6.94 11.20 8.31
N ALA A 131 8.22 11.25 7.93
CA ALA A 131 9.23 12.04 8.63
C ALA A 131 8.88 13.54 8.61
N VAL A 132 8.41 14.05 7.46
CA VAL A 132 7.92 15.43 7.33
C VAL A 132 6.72 15.66 8.25
N ALA A 133 5.73 14.77 8.26
CA ALA A 133 4.56 14.87 9.14
C ALA A 133 4.97 14.99 10.62
N ALA A 134 5.88 14.13 11.07
CA ALA A 134 6.38 14.10 12.43
C ALA A 134 7.22 15.35 12.79
N LEU A 135 8.06 15.83 11.87
CA LEU A 135 8.85 17.05 12.07
C LEU A 135 7.97 18.27 12.27
N VAL A 136 6.96 18.37 11.43
CA VAL A 136 6.00 19.46 11.41
C VAL A 136 5.15 19.45 12.69
N GLY A 137 4.66 18.28 13.10
CA GLY A 137 3.98 18.07 14.38
C GLY A 137 4.84 18.41 15.60
N GLY A 138 6.17 18.32 15.46
CA GLY A 138 7.13 18.74 16.47
C GLY A 138 7.25 17.78 17.64
N ARG A 139 8.19 18.06 18.56
CA ARG A 139 8.44 17.22 19.74
C ARG A 139 7.22 17.10 20.67
N GLY A 140 6.37 18.13 20.70
CA GLY A 140 5.14 18.17 21.51
C GLY A 140 4.11 17.10 21.12
N ALA A 141 4.20 16.53 19.90
CA ALA A 141 3.34 15.42 19.50
C ALA A 141 3.57 14.13 20.32
N GLY A 142 4.71 14.03 21.02
CA GLY A 142 4.97 12.95 21.97
C GLY A 142 5.03 11.54 21.36
N VAL A 143 5.19 11.40 20.04
CA VAL A 143 5.31 10.10 19.38
C VAL A 143 6.72 9.55 19.63
N THR A 144 6.81 8.39 20.25
CA THR A 144 8.09 7.67 20.45
C THR A 144 8.44 6.85 19.22
N ARG A 145 9.73 6.54 19.02
CA ARG A 145 10.16 5.63 17.94
C ARG A 145 9.46 4.27 18.03
N ARG A 146 9.29 3.74 19.24
CA ARG A 146 8.59 2.48 19.47
C ARG A 146 7.13 2.52 19.04
N GLN A 147 6.43 3.63 19.28
CA GLN A 147 5.05 3.80 18.81
C GLN A 147 4.98 3.91 17.29
N ALA A 148 5.86 4.70 16.68
CA ALA A 148 5.93 4.82 15.21
C ALA A 148 6.18 3.43 14.58
N THR A 149 7.19 2.70 15.06
CA THR A 149 7.52 1.36 14.58
C THR A 149 6.38 0.38 14.81
N LEU A 150 5.80 0.32 16.02
CA LEU A 150 4.69 -0.59 16.33
C LEU A 150 3.49 -0.36 15.41
N LEU A 151 3.13 0.90 15.17
CA LEU A 151 1.95 1.22 14.37
C LEU A 151 2.21 1.03 12.88
N SER A 152 3.40 1.34 12.39
CA SER A 152 3.82 0.97 11.03
C SER A 152 3.82 -0.54 10.83
N LEU A 153 4.35 -1.32 11.77
CA LEU A 153 4.27 -2.78 11.69
C LEU A 153 2.81 -3.27 11.72
N SER A 154 1.97 -2.69 12.58
CA SER A 154 0.54 -3.02 12.61
C SER A 154 -0.14 -2.78 11.26
N GLY A 155 0.14 -1.64 10.60
CA GLY A 155 -0.36 -1.36 9.27
C GLY A 155 0.21 -2.31 8.22
N ALA A 156 1.51 -2.59 8.26
CA ALA A 156 2.16 -3.53 7.34
C ALA A 156 1.54 -4.94 7.44
N PHE A 157 1.35 -5.47 8.64
CA PHE A 157 0.74 -6.79 8.84
C PHE A 157 -0.76 -6.84 8.55
N SER A 158 -1.44 -5.68 8.51
CA SER A 158 -2.86 -5.63 8.16
C SER A 158 -3.14 -5.91 6.67
N THR A 159 -2.11 -5.88 5.82
CA THR A 159 -2.22 -6.25 4.40
C THR A 159 -2.67 -7.70 4.20
N LEU A 160 -2.24 -8.63 5.06
CA LEU A 160 -2.62 -10.04 4.93
C LEU A 160 -4.13 -10.28 5.15
N PRO A 161 -4.74 -9.86 6.28
CA PRO A 161 -6.19 -9.99 6.42
C PRO A 161 -6.96 -9.09 5.44
N ALA A 162 -6.41 -7.96 4.99
CA ALA A 162 -7.02 -7.15 3.94
C ALA A 162 -7.14 -7.94 2.63
N LEU A 163 -6.05 -8.56 2.17
CA LEU A 163 -6.04 -9.38 0.95
C LEU A 163 -7.05 -10.55 1.02
N LEU A 164 -7.19 -11.20 2.18
CA LEU A 164 -8.19 -12.25 2.36
C LEU A 164 -9.62 -11.70 2.26
N ALA A 165 -9.87 -10.55 2.87
CA ALA A 165 -11.18 -9.90 2.83
C ALA A 165 -11.51 -9.32 1.45
N GLU A 166 -10.51 -8.85 0.71
CA GLU A 166 -10.64 -8.47 -0.70
C GLU A 166 -11.05 -9.67 -1.56
N GLY A 167 -10.44 -10.85 -1.34
CA GLY A 167 -10.84 -12.08 -2.01
C GLY A 167 -12.31 -12.44 -1.76
N VAL A 168 -12.78 -12.31 -0.52
CA VAL A 168 -14.21 -12.44 -0.18
C VAL A 168 -15.04 -11.35 -0.85
N GLY A 169 -14.52 -10.12 -0.90
CA GLY A 169 -15.15 -8.97 -1.57
C GLY A 169 -15.34 -9.17 -3.07
N ILE A 170 -14.37 -9.79 -3.76
CA ILE A 170 -14.47 -10.15 -5.18
C ILE A 170 -15.61 -11.16 -5.38
N LEU A 171 -15.68 -12.21 -4.55
CA LEU A 171 -16.73 -13.23 -4.65
C LEU A 171 -18.12 -12.63 -4.39
N ALA A 172 -18.24 -11.80 -3.34
CA ALA A 172 -19.48 -11.12 -3.01
C ALA A 172 -19.91 -10.15 -4.13
N SER A 173 -18.96 -9.38 -4.69
CA SER A 173 -19.22 -8.46 -5.80
C SER A 173 -19.63 -9.20 -7.06
N GLY A 174 -18.96 -10.30 -7.40
CA GLY A 174 -19.32 -11.15 -8.52
C GLY A 174 -20.74 -11.69 -8.41
N LEU A 175 -21.13 -12.17 -7.23
CA LEU A 175 -22.50 -12.64 -6.99
C LEU A 175 -23.53 -11.49 -7.11
N LEU A 176 -23.30 -10.36 -6.42
CA LEU A 176 -24.23 -9.24 -6.40
C LEU A 176 -24.41 -8.62 -7.79
N VAL A 177 -23.30 -8.36 -8.49
CA VAL A 177 -23.33 -7.79 -9.84
C VAL A 177 -23.87 -8.79 -10.84
N GLY A 178 -23.54 -10.08 -10.72
CA GLY A 178 -24.09 -11.14 -11.57
C GLY A 178 -25.61 -11.25 -11.46
N VAL A 179 -26.15 -11.23 -10.24
CA VAL A 179 -27.60 -11.20 -10.02
C VAL A 179 -28.21 -9.89 -10.54
N GLY A 180 -27.57 -8.74 -10.31
CA GLY A 180 -28.05 -7.47 -10.85
C GLY A 180 -28.07 -7.43 -12.38
N ALA A 181 -27.03 -7.96 -13.02
CA ALA A 181 -26.89 -8.00 -14.47
C ALA A 181 -27.94 -8.91 -15.12
N SER A 182 -28.31 -10.03 -14.49
CA SER A 182 -29.35 -10.92 -15.05
C SER A 182 -30.75 -10.30 -15.05
N LEU A 183 -30.97 -9.23 -14.27
CA LEU A 183 -32.25 -8.53 -14.15
C LEU A 183 -32.39 -7.35 -15.13
N ILE A 184 -31.34 -6.96 -15.84
CA ILE A 184 -31.36 -5.83 -16.78
C ILE A 184 -31.29 -6.29 -18.24
N PRO A 185 -31.88 -5.54 -19.20
CA PRO A 185 -31.80 -5.86 -20.62
C PRO A 185 -30.34 -5.98 -21.08
N GLY A 186 -30.03 -7.09 -21.79
CA GLY A 186 -28.69 -7.37 -22.32
C GLY A 186 -27.67 -7.89 -21.30
N GLY A 187 -27.93 -7.79 -19.99
CA GLY A 187 -26.97 -8.24 -18.98
C GLY A 187 -26.83 -9.77 -18.90
N ALA A 188 -27.91 -10.53 -19.11
CA ALA A 188 -27.83 -12.00 -19.18
C ALA A 188 -26.95 -12.49 -20.35
N GLN A 189 -27.03 -11.83 -21.50
CA GLN A 189 -26.21 -12.15 -22.68
C GLN A 189 -24.74 -11.83 -22.43
N GLU A 190 -24.45 -10.72 -21.74
CA GLU A 190 -23.09 -10.37 -21.35
C GLU A 190 -22.50 -11.37 -20.33
N LEU A 191 -23.30 -11.85 -19.38
CA LEU A 191 -22.89 -12.92 -18.47
C LEU A 191 -22.58 -14.22 -19.22
N GLU A 192 -23.42 -14.61 -20.17
CA GLU A 192 -23.19 -15.78 -21.02
C GLU A 192 -21.88 -15.64 -21.81
N ARG A 193 -21.65 -14.47 -22.42
CA ARG A 193 -20.38 -14.14 -23.12
C ARG A 193 -19.17 -14.28 -22.21
N LEU A 194 -19.24 -13.77 -20.98
CA LEU A 194 -18.16 -13.87 -20.00
C LEU A 194 -17.94 -15.33 -19.55
N MET A 195 -19.02 -16.09 -19.31
CA MET A 195 -18.93 -17.50 -18.95
C MET A 195 -18.32 -18.34 -20.07
N GLU A 196 -18.69 -18.07 -21.32
CA GLU A 196 -18.11 -18.74 -22.49
C GLU A 196 -16.61 -18.41 -22.62
N GLN A 197 -16.23 -17.13 -22.46
CA GLN A 197 -14.83 -16.70 -22.46
C GLN A 197 -14.01 -17.40 -21.36
N LEU A 198 -14.55 -17.47 -20.13
CA LEU A 198 -13.89 -18.17 -19.02
C LEU A 198 -13.79 -19.69 -19.25
N ASN A 199 -14.84 -20.30 -19.82
CA ASN A 199 -14.83 -21.72 -20.17
C ASN A 199 -13.77 -22.01 -21.23
N GLN A 200 -13.67 -21.18 -22.27
CA GLN A 200 -12.61 -21.30 -23.28
C GLN A 200 -11.23 -21.19 -22.65
N TRP A 201 -10.99 -20.21 -21.78
CA TRP A 201 -9.71 -20.04 -21.09
C TRP A 201 -9.37 -21.21 -20.17
N SER A 202 -10.35 -21.84 -19.53
CA SER A 202 -10.12 -23.01 -18.67
C SER A 202 -9.60 -24.23 -19.42
N GLN A 203 -9.82 -24.30 -20.74
CA GLN A 203 -9.32 -25.37 -21.61
C GLN A 203 -7.95 -25.06 -22.22
N LEU A 204 -7.49 -23.81 -22.09
CA LEU A 204 -6.21 -23.38 -22.62
C LEU A 204 -5.09 -23.61 -21.59
N PRO A 205 -3.86 -23.97 -22.03
CA PRO A 205 -2.71 -23.95 -21.14
C PRO A 205 -2.52 -22.56 -20.53
N PRO A 206 -2.26 -22.42 -19.22
CA PRO A 206 -2.18 -21.11 -18.55
C PRO A 206 -1.22 -20.11 -19.20
N GLN A 207 -0.18 -20.60 -19.90
CA GLN A 207 0.82 -19.80 -20.59
C GLN A 207 0.27 -19.03 -21.80
N THR A 208 -0.90 -19.44 -22.32
CA THR A 208 -1.53 -18.81 -23.48
C THR A 208 -2.43 -17.63 -23.11
N ILE A 209 -2.75 -17.46 -21.82
CA ILE A 209 -3.51 -16.31 -21.33
C ILE A 209 -2.53 -15.16 -21.11
N THR A 210 -2.40 -14.29 -22.12
CA THR A 210 -1.52 -13.13 -22.06
C THR A 210 -2.13 -12.00 -21.19
N PRO A 211 -1.32 -11.05 -20.72
CA PRO A 211 -1.83 -9.83 -20.09
C PRO A 211 -2.84 -9.08 -20.97
N GLU A 212 -2.68 -9.09 -22.30
CA GLU A 212 -3.66 -8.48 -23.20
C GLU A 212 -5.00 -9.24 -23.19
N SER A 213 -4.98 -10.57 -23.08
CA SER A 213 -6.21 -11.34 -22.91
C SER A 213 -6.97 -10.89 -21.66
N LEU A 214 -6.27 -10.58 -20.56
CA LEU A 214 -6.90 -10.06 -19.33
C LEU A 214 -7.43 -8.64 -19.48
N THR A 215 -6.78 -7.77 -20.26
CA THR A 215 -7.29 -6.40 -20.48
C THR A 215 -8.60 -6.39 -21.24
N THR A 216 -8.89 -7.40 -22.08
CA THR A 216 -10.20 -7.52 -22.74
C THR A 216 -11.38 -7.65 -21.77
N LEU A 217 -11.15 -8.15 -20.55
CA LEU A 217 -12.20 -8.24 -19.53
C LEU A 217 -12.68 -6.86 -19.09
N PHE A 218 -11.80 -5.86 -19.07
CA PHE A 218 -12.13 -4.50 -18.67
C PHE A 218 -13.02 -3.76 -19.70
N SER A 219 -13.25 -4.35 -20.88
CA SER A 219 -14.26 -3.86 -21.83
C SER A 219 -15.68 -4.26 -21.46
N SER A 220 -15.85 -5.21 -20.52
CA SER A 220 -17.17 -5.62 -20.03
C SER A 220 -17.71 -4.67 -18.96
N PRO A 221 -18.95 -4.17 -19.09
CA PRO A 221 -19.57 -3.36 -18.05
C PRO A 221 -19.79 -4.15 -16.74
N VAL A 222 -20.01 -5.47 -16.83
CA VAL A 222 -20.16 -6.34 -15.66
C VAL A 222 -18.83 -6.45 -14.90
N VAL A 223 -17.72 -6.67 -15.62
CA VAL A 223 -16.39 -6.73 -15.00
C VAL A 223 -16.01 -5.38 -14.38
N LEU A 224 -16.28 -4.26 -15.07
CA LEU A 224 -16.05 -2.92 -14.52
C LEU A 224 -16.87 -2.65 -13.26
N ALA A 225 -18.13 -3.13 -13.21
CA ALA A 225 -18.97 -3.01 -12.02
C ALA A 225 -18.44 -3.87 -10.85
N ILE A 226 -17.98 -5.10 -11.12
CA ILE A 226 -17.32 -5.95 -10.11
C ILE A 226 -16.03 -5.30 -9.61
N ALA A 227 -15.19 -4.79 -10.51
CA ALA A 227 -13.96 -4.10 -10.19
C ALA A 227 -14.22 -2.84 -9.36
N PHE A 228 -15.23 -2.03 -9.73
CA PHE A 228 -15.65 -0.85 -8.98
C PHE A 228 -16.08 -1.21 -7.55
N LEU A 229 -17.02 -2.15 -7.40
CA LEU A 229 -17.53 -2.53 -6.09
C LEU A 229 -16.44 -3.14 -5.21
N THR A 230 -15.57 -3.96 -5.79
CA THR A 230 -14.46 -4.57 -5.06
C THR A 230 -13.42 -3.50 -4.72
N LEU A 231 -12.75 -2.93 -5.72
CA LEU A 231 -11.52 -2.17 -5.54
C LEU A 231 -11.78 -0.72 -5.10
N ALA A 232 -12.91 -0.11 -5.45
CA ALA A 232 -13.20 1.28 -5.09
C ALA A 232 -14.12 1.42 -3.86
N VAL A 233 -14.78 0.34 -3.41
CA VAL A 233 -15.71 0.38 -2.28
C VAL A 233 -15.31 -0.59 -1.17
N ILE A 234 -15.27 -1.89 -1.44
CA ILE A 234 -15.00 -2.91 -0.42
C ILE A 234 -13.55 -2.84 0.06
N THR A 235 -12.59 -2.80 -0.86
CA THR A 235 -11.15 -2.76 -0.56
C THR A 235 -10.83 -1.56 0.35
N PRO A 236 -11.15 -0.29 -0.01
CA PRO A 236 -10.85 0.85 0.86
C PRO A 236 -11.55 0.78 2.21
N PHE A 237 -12.78 0.26 2.26
CA PHE A 237 -13.52 0.08 3.50
C PHE A 237 -12.78 -0.87 4.46
N VAL A 238 -12.43 -2.06 3.98
CA VAL A 238 -11.76 -3.07 4.80
C VAL A 238 -10.35 -2.61 5.18
N GLU A 239 -9.61 -2.09 4.21
CA GLU A 239 -8.26 -1.64 4.38
C GLU A 239 -8.12 -0.55 5.44
N GLU A 240 -8.93 0.52 5.38
CA GLU A 240 -8.81 1.61 6.35
C GLU A 240 -9.23 1.17 7.77
N LEU A 241 -10.13 0.21 7.89
CA LEU A 241 -10.46 -0.42 9.18
C LEU A 241 -9.28 -1.22 9.73
N LEU A 242 -8.72 -2.13 8.92
CA LEU A 242 -7.67 -3.05 9.35
C LEU A 242 -6.35 -2.33 9.63
N LYS A 243 -5.93 -1.38 8.78
CA LYS A 243 -4.71 -0.57 8.98
C LYS A 243 -4.67 0.08 10.35
N THR A 244 -5.81 0.63 10.76
CA THR A 244 -5.91 1.48 11.94
C THR A 244 -6.25 0.72 13.23
N LEU A 245 -6.45 -0.60 13.18
CA LEU A 245 -6.71 -1.41 14.38
C LEU A 245 -5.64 -1.22 15.47
N GLY A 246 -4.37 -1.13 15.10
CA GLY A 246 -3.28 -0.87 16.04
C GLY A 246 -3.46 0.45 16.80
N VAL A 247 -3.93 1.50 16.11
CA VAL A 247 -4.23 2.81 16.70
C VAL A 247 -5.34 2.67 17.74
N VAL A 248 -6.40 1.95 17.40
CA VAL A 248 -7.56 1.72 18.28
C VAL A 248 -7.14 0.95 19.54
N VAL A 249 -6.47 -0.20 19.36
CA VAL A 249 -6.06 -1.09 20.46
C VAL A 249 -5.11 -0.38 21.42
N VAL A 250 -4.11 0.34 20.91
CA VAL A 250 -3.18 1.10 21.75
C VAL A 250 -3.88 2.31 22.38
N GLY A 251 -4.73 2.98 21.62
CA GLY A 251 -5.42 4.20 22.04
C GLY A 251 -6.46 3.98 23.15
N PHE A 252 -7.11 2.82 23.24
CA PHE A 252 -7.97 2.51 24.39
C PHE A 252 -7.26 2.60 25.75
N ARG A 253 -5.96 2.29 25.78
CA ARG A 253 -5.14 2.42 27.00
C ARG A 253 -4.45 3.77 27.12
N ARG A 254 -4.01 4.35 26.01
CA ARG A 254 -3.14 5.54 26.02
C ARG A 254 -3.87 6.86 25.83
N ARG A 255 -5.06 6.84 25.22
CA ARG A 255 -5.90 8.01 24.91
C ARG A 255 -5.09 9.17 24.30
N PRO A 256 -4.42 8.94 23.15
CA PRO A 256 -3.56 9.95 22.53
C PRO A 256 -4.36 11.21 22.19
N GLN A 257 -3.70 12.38 22.33
CA GLN A 257 -4.24 13.64 21.82
C GLN A 257 -4.40 13.61 20.29
N PRO A 258 -5.26 14.46 19.70
CA PRO A 258 -5.51 14.48 18.25
C PRO A 258 -4.26 14.50 17.36
N LEU A 259 -3.25 15.30 17.71
CA LEU A 259 -1.99 15.37 16.96
C LEU A 259 -1.22 14.04 17.01
N GLN A 260 -1.11 13.45 18.20
CA GLN A 260 -0.42 12.18 18.39
C GLN A 260 -1.18 11.06 17.66
N ALA A 261 -2.52 11.05 17.76
CA ALA A 261 -3.38 10.06 17.12
C ALA A 261 -3.34 10.16 15.58
N PHE A 262 -3.28 11.37 15.02
CA PHE A 262 -3.04 11.56 13.58
C PHE A 262 -1.71 10.93 13.14
N LEU A 263 -0.61 11.21 13.86
CA LEU A 263 0.69 10.62 13.53
C LEU A 263 0.72 9.10 13.74
N TRP A 264 -0.05 8.58 14.68
CA TRP A 264 -0.24 7.14 14.87
C TRP A 264 -0.94 6.49 13.68
N GLY A 265 -2.01 7.11 13.19
CA GLY A 265 -2.68 6.70 11.96
C GLY A 265 -1.79 6.80 10.73
N ALA A 266 -1.05 7.90 10.59
CA ALA A 266 -0.08 8.12 9.51
C ALA A 266 1.04 7.05 9.52
N ALA A 267 1.51 6.65 10.70
CA ALA A 267 2.47 5.56 10.84
C ALA A 267 1.91 4.22 10.35
N ALA A 268 0.64 3.92 10.67
CA ALA A 268 -0.03 2.72 10.17
C ALA A 268 -0.18 2.74 8.63
N GLY A 269 -0.63 3.87 8.06
CA GLY A 269 -0.71 4.05 6.62
C GLY A 269 0.65 3.89 5.92
N LEU A 270 1.73 4.41 6.51
CA LEU A 270 3.11 4.21 6.05
C LEU A 270 3.46 2.71 5.94
N GLY A 271 3.15 1.94 6.99
CA GLY A 271 3.45 0.51 7.01
C GLY A 271 2.72 -0.26 5.93
N PHE A 272 1.43 0.04 5.75
CA PHE A 272 0.63 -0.58 4.69
C PHE A 272 1.15 -0.21 3.31
N ALA A 273 1.40 1.08 3.05
CA ALA A 273 1.90 1.59 1.78
C ALA A 273 3.23 0.97 1.35
N ILE A 274 4.11 0.62 2.31
CA ILE A 274 5.38 -0.05 2.02
C ILE A 274 5.13 -1.46 1.46
N ILE A 275 4.29 -2.25 2.12
CA ILE A 275 4.02 -3.63 1.70
C ILE A 275 3.25 -3.64 0.39
N GLU A 276 2.14 -2.92 0.36
CA GLU A 276 1.27 -2.84 -0.81
C GLU A 276 2.01 -2.23 -2.01
N GLY A 277 2.79 -1.17 -1.77
CA GLY A 277 3.59 -0.52 -2.79
C GLY A 277 4.57 -1.47 -3.47
N VAL A 278 5.36 -2.23 -2.70
CA VAL A 278 6.33 -3.19 -3.24
C VAL A 278 5.64 -4.32 -4.00
N LEU A 279 4.55 -4.87 -3.47
CA LEU A 279 3.78 -5.92 -4.14
C LEU A 279 3.18 -5.42 -5.47
N ASN A 280 2.52 -4.26 -5.42
CA ASN A 280 1.88 -3.67 -6.60
C ASN A 280 2.89 -3.24 -7.66
N SER A 281 4.06 -2.69 -7.29
CA SER A 281 5.05 -2.23 -8.27
C SER A 281 5.87 -3.37 -8.84
N SER A 282 5.94 -4.50 -8.14
CA SER A 282 6.54 -5.72 -8.66
C SER A 282 5.69 -6.36 -9.77
N MET A 283 4.39 -6.05 -9.85
CA MET A 283 3.53 -6.52 -10.95
C MET A 283 3.72 -5.71 -12.24
N SER A 284 4.28 -4.49 -12.17
CA SER A 284 4.54 -3.64 -13.33
C SER A 284 5.91 -3.89 -13.99
N LEU A 285 6.53 -5.03 -13.70
CA LEU A 285 7.91 -5.38 -14.08
C LEU A 285 8.02 -6.09 -15.45
N THR A 286 7.09 -5.83 -16.36
CA THR A 286 7.09 -6.39 -17.72
C THR A 286 8.13 -5.72 -18.62
N ASP A 287 8.30 -4.40 -18.47
CA ASP A 287 9.26 -3.61 -19.22
C ASP A 287 9.73 -2.39 -18.41
N GLY A 288 10.76 -1.70 -18.90
CA GLY A 288 11.35 -0.56 -18.20
C GLY A 288 10.39 0.64 -18.03
N ALA A 289 9.52 0.90 -19.00
CA ALA A 289 8.57 2.01 -18.94
C ALA A 289 7.43 1.71 -17.96
N SER A 290 6.86 0.51 -18.02
CA SER A 290 5.86 0.00 -17.08
C SER A 290 6.40 -0.01 -15.64
N TRP A 291 7.67 -0.39 -15.45
CA TRP A 291 8.30 -0.35 -14.14
C TRP A 291 8.45 1.07 -13.60
N VAL A 292 8.92 2.01 -14.44
CA VAL A 292 9.04 3.43 -14.05
C VAL A 292 7.67 4.01 -13.68
N ALA A 293 6.62 3.69 -14.44
CA ALA A 293 5.26 4.11 -14.12
C ALA A 293 4.78 3.49 -12.79
N GLY A 294 5.00 2.19 -12.60
CA GLY A 294 4.62 1.46 -11.39
C GLY A 294 5.31 1.99 -10.14
N VAL A 295 6.62 2.22 -10.19
CA VAL A 295 7.40 2.83 -9.09
C VAL A 295 7.04 4.30 -8.90
N GLY A 296 6.87 5.07 -9.98
CA GLY A 296 6.50 6.48 -9.93
C GLY A 296 5.16 6.72 -9.25
N ALA A 297 4.21 5.79 -9.40
CA ALA A 297 2.91 5.84 -8.72
C ALA A 297 2.99 5.60 -7.20
N ARG A 298 4.14 5.14 -6.65
CA ARG A 298 4.25 4.78 -5.22
C ARG A 298 4.33 5.97 -4.28
N LEU A 299 4.96 7.07 -4.68
CA LEU A 299 4.97 8.29 -3.84
C LEU A 299 3.53 8.85 -3.67
N PRO A 300 2.76 9.03 -4.76
CA PRO A 300 1.34 9.37 -4.68
C PRO A 300 0.50 8.41 -3.82
N ALA A 301 0.60 7.10 -4.05
CA ALA A 301 -0.14 6.09 -3.27
C ALA A 301 0.26 6.10 -1.78
N SER A 302 1.56 6.25 -1.49
CA SER A 302 2.04 6.38 -0.10
C SER A 302 1.48 7.61 0.58
N ALA A 303 1.44 8.75 -0.12
CA ALA A 303 0.81 9.96 0.41
C ALA A 303 -0.67 9.73 0.72
N MET A 304 -1.40 9.07 -0.20
CA MET A 304 -2.80 8.73 -0.01
C MET A 304 -3.02 7.88 1.25
N HIS A 305 -2.30 6.76 1.42
CA HIS A 305 -2.47 5.89 2.60
C HIS A 305 -2.06 6.57 3.91
N ILE A 306 -0.92 7.27 3.93
CA ILE A 306 -0.45 7.99 5.12
C ILE A 306 -1.47 9.05 5.53
N PHE A 307 -2.05 9.76 4.57
CA PHE A 307 -3.08 10.77 4.84
C PHE A 307 -4.39 10.14 5.31
N ALA A 308 -4.94 9.16 4.59
CA ALA A 308 -6.20 8.50 4.89
C ALA A 308 -6.20 7.86 6.28
N SER A 309 -5.18 7.04 6.58
CA SER A 309 -5.03 6.44 7.90
C SER A 309 -4.73 7.49 8.98
N GLY A 310 -4.02 8.57 8.64
CA GLY A 310 -3.84 9.73 9.51
C GLY A 310 -5.15 10.41 9.90
N LEU A 311 -6.08 10.60 8.95
CA LEU A 311 -7.42 11.13 9.23
C LEU A 311 -8.20 10.22 10.17
N VAL A 312 -8.17 8.91 9.95
CA VAL A 312 -8.81 7.93 10.85
C VAL A 312 -8.23 8.06 12.27
N GLY A 313 -6.89 8.11 12.38
CA GLY A 313 -6.20 8.35 13.65
C GLY A 313 -6.64 9.65 14.32
N LEU A 314 -6.79 10.74 13.56
CA LEU A 314 -7.30 12.02 14.06
C LEU A 314 -8.73 11.91 14.63
N GLY A 315 -9.61 11.21 13.93
CA GLY A 315 -10.98 10.95 14.38
C GLY A 315 -11.01 10.24 15.73
N TRP A 316 -10.16 9.24 15.90
CA TRP A 316 -9.97 8.55 17.18
C TRP A 316 -9.35 9.44 18.26
N GLY A 317 -8.43 10.33 17.89
CA GLY A 317 -7.89 11.34 18.81
C GLY A 317 -8.98 12.24 19.40
N TYR A 318 -9.88 12.77 18.57
CA TYR A 318 -11.04 13.53 19.05
C TYR A 318 -11.98 12.67 19.91
N PHE A 319 -12.17 11.40 19.52
CA PHE A 319 -12.97 10.46 20.32
C PHE A 319 -12.46 10.34 21.76
N TRP A 320 -11.14 10.15 21.95
CA TRP A 320 -10.54 9.99 23.28
C TRP A 320 -10.40 11.30 24.05
N GLU A 321 -10.23 12.43 23.37
CA GLU A 321 -10.26 13.76 23.98
C GLU A 321 -11.64 14.08 24.59
N GLY A 322 -12.70 13.39 24.14
CA GLY A 322 -14.05 13.50 24.70
C GLY A 322 -14.92 14.55 24.00
N HIS A 323 -14.37 15.32 23.06
CA HIS A 323 -15.10 16.29 22.26
C HIS A 323 -15.39 15.76 20.86
N GLN A 324 -16.61 15.97 20.37
CA GLN A 324 -16.99 15.69 18.98
C GLN A 324 -16.68 14.23 18.57
N ARG A 325 -16.99 13.27 19.45
CA ARG A 325 -16.73 11.82 19.25
C ARG A 325 -17.23 11.28 17.92
N TRP A 326 -18.30 11.85 17.38
CA TRP A 326 -18.85 11.53 16.05
C TRP A 326 -17.85 11.73 14.91
N ARG A 327 -16.81 12.55 15.09
CA ARG A 327 -15.77 12.79 14.09
C ARG A 327 -15.03 11.53 13.70
N VAL A 328 -14.99 10.50 14.53
CA VAL A 328 -14.41 9.19 14.14
C VAL A 328 -15.11 8.64 12.90
N VAL A 329 -16.45 8.72 12.84
CA VAL A 329 -17.24 8.26 11.69
C VAL A 329 -16.95 9.12 10.46
N GLY A 330 -16.96 10.45 10.63
CA GLY A 330 -16.64 11.37 9.53
C GLY A 330 -15.23 11.17 8.97
N CYS A 331 -14.25 10.93 9.84
CA CYS A 331 -12.87 10.65 9.43
C CYS A 331 -12.74 9.32 8.69
N TYR A 332 -13.43 8.26 9.13
CA TYR A 332 -13.49 6.99 8.37
C TYR A 332 -14.13 7.19 7.00
N LEU A 333 -15.29 7.84 6.93
CA LEU A 333 -15.98 8.07 5.66
C LEU A 333 -15.12 8.89 4.69
N ILE A 334 -14.47 9.96 5.16
CA ILE A 334 -13.57 10.77 4.33
C ILE A 334 -12.39 9.92 3.86
N ALA A 335 -11.76 9.14 4.73
CA ALA A 335 -10.63 8.28 4.36
C ALA A 335 -11.03 7.22 3.32
N MET A 336 -12.15 6.53 3.54
CA MET A 336 -12.68 5.50 2.64
C MET A 336 -13.08 6.07 1.29
N VAL A 337 -13.75 7.22 1.25
CA VAL A 337 -14.10 7.90 -0.01
C VAL A 337 -12.84 8.39 -0.73
N PHE A 338 -11.89 8.99 -0.01
CA PHE A 338 -10.65 9.48 -0.59
C PHE A 338 -9.83 8.35 -1.22
N HIS A 339 -9.70 7.22 -0.52
CA HIS A 339 -9.02 6.03 -1.01
C HIS A 339 -9.83 5.33 -2.12
N GLY A 340 -11.16 5.27 -2.01
CA GLY A 340 -12.02 4.76 -3.07
C GLY A 340 -11.95 5.57 -4.36
N LEU A 341 -11.89 6.90 -4.28
CA LEU A 341 -11.67 7.77 -5.43
C LEU A 341 -10.31 7.53 -6.08
N TRP A 342 -9.27 7.27 -5.28
CA TRP A 342 -7.97 6.87 -5.78
C TRP A 342 -8.06 5.58 -6.60
N ASN A 343 -8.64 4.51 -6.04
CA ASN A 343 -8.78 3.23 -6.75
C ASN A 343 -9.70 3.34 -7.97
N PHE A 344 -10.79 4.09 -7.86
CA PHE A 344 -11.71 4.34 -8.96
C PHE A 344 -11.02 5.02 -10.14
N SER A 345 -10.15 6.01 -9.88
CA SER A 345 -9.41 6.70 -10.95
C SER A 345 -8.53 5.73 -11.76
N VAL A 346 -7.92 4.75 -11.10
CA VAL A 346 -7.11 3.71 -11.76
C VAL A 346 -7.99 2.78 -12.60
N ILE A 347 -9.14 2.35 -12.07
CA ILE A 347 -10.09 1.47 -12.78
C ILE A 347 -10.64 2.15 -14.03
N VAL A 348 -11.03 3.42 -13.94
CA VAL A 348 -11.59 4.18 -15.06
C VAL A 348 -10.56 4.34 -16.18
N VAL A 349 -9.31 4.67 -15.83
CA VAL A 349 -8.24 4.78 -16.81
C VAL A 349 -7.98 3.43 -17.49
N ALA A 350 -7.91 2.35 -16.72
CA ALA A 350 -7.72 0.99 -17.25
C ALA A 350 -8.87 0.57 -18.20
N GLY A 351 -10.12 0.78 -17.80
CA GLY A 351 -11.30 0.44 -18.60
C GLY A 351 -11.43 1.25 -19.89
N ILE A 352 -11.06 2.53 -19.86
CA ILE A 352 -11.06 3.36 -21.08
C ILE A 352 -9.92 2.96 -22.02
N GLN A 353 -8.76 2.58 -21.50
CA GLN A 353 -7.64 2.10 -22.31
C GLN A 353 -7.91 0.72 -22.95
N SER A 354 -8.71 -0.15 -22.32
CA SER A 354 -9.09 -1.45 -22.91
C SER A 354 -10.15 -1.35 -23.99
N ALA A 355 -10.88 -0.22 -24.07
CA ALA A 355 -11.95 0.00 -25.04
C ALA A 355 -11.38 0.37 -26.43
N ALA A 356 -11.02 -0.66 -27.22
CA ALA A 356 -10.37 -0.53 -28.52
C ALA A 356 -11.17 0.23 -29.60
N SER A 357 -12.46 0.49 -29.40
CA SER A 357 -13.34 1.19 -30.34
C SER A 357 -13.42 2.70 -30.12
N LEU A 358 -12.80 3.23 -29.06
CA LEU A 358 -12.87 4.65 -28.75
C LEU A 358 -11.85 5.48 -29.56
N PRO A 359 -12.22 6.69 -30.01
CA PRO A 359 -11.27 7.59 -30.66
C PRO A 359 -10.07 7.90 -29.76
N ALA A 360 -8.86 7.97 -30.34
CA ALA A 360 -7.63 8.27 -29.60
C ALA A 360 -7.69 9.58 -28.79
N ALA A 361 -8.43 10.58 -29.28
CA ALA A 361 -8.65 11.83 -28.55
C ALA A 361 -9.39 11.59 -27.22
N PHE A 362 -10.35 10.67 -27.19
CA PHE A 362 -11.12 10.33 -26.00
C PHE A 362 -10.28 9.56 -24.99
N THR A 363 -9.52 8.55 -25.43
CA THR A 363 -8.65 7.76 -24.55
C THR A 363 -7.52 8.62 -23.96
N ASN A 364 -6.97 9.56 -24.74
CA ASN A 364 -6.00 10.54 -24.27
C ASN A 364 -6.62 11.50 -23.23
N ALA A 365 -7.80 12.05 -23.52
CA ALA A 365 -8.51 12.94 -22.60
C ALA A 365 -8.83 12.26 -21.27
N ALA A 366 -9.27 11.00 -21.31
CA ALA A 366 -9.53 10.20 -20.12
C ALA A 366 -8.26 9.92 -19.30
N THR A 367 -7.15 9.59 -19.97
CA THR A 367 -5.85 9.36 -19.32
C THR A 367 -5.37 10.65 -18.62
N ILE A 368 -5.47 11.79 -19.30
CA ILE A 368 -5.16 13.10 -18.72
C ILE A 368 -6.09 13.40 -17.53
N GLY A 369 -7.39 13.19 -17.69
CA GLY A 369 -8.38 13.39 -16.63
C GLY A 369 -8.09 12.54 -15.38
N GLY A 370 -7.79 11.25 -15.57
CA GLY A 370 -7.37 10.36 -14.49
C GLY A 370 -6.09 10.81 -13.81
N ALA A 371 -5.07 11.21 -14.59
CA ALA A 371 -3.83 11.75 -14.04
C ALA A 371 -4.04 13.06 -13.26
N LEU A 372 -4.94 13.94 -13.70
CA LEU A 372 -5.30 15.16 -12.98
C LEU A 372 -6.02 14.85 -11.67
N VAL A 373 -6.93 13.88 -11.65
CA VAL A 373 -7.60 13.43 -10.41
C VAL A 373 -6.58 12.86 -9.43
N VAL A 374 -5.71 11.95 -9.89
CA VAL A 374 -4.61 11.39 -9.08
C VAL A 374 -3.68 12.49 -8.56
N GLY A 375 -3.32 13.46 -9.41
CA GLY A 375 -2.50 14.60 -9.03
C GLY A 375 -3.17 15.48 -7.97
N ALA A 376 -4.47 15.77 -8.12
CA ALA A 376 -5.25 16.53 -7.15
C ALA A 376 -5.37 15.80 -5.81
N LEU A 377 -5.69 14.50 -5.81
CA LEU A 377 -5.71 13.68 -4.60
C LEU A 377 -4.33 13.67 -3.92
N THR A 378 -3.26 13.47 -4.68
CA THR A 378 -1.89 13.51 -4.15
C THR A 378 -1.58 14.84 -3.48
N LEU A 379 -1.95 15.96 -4.11
CA LEU A 379 -1.76 17.29 -3.55
C LEU A 379 -2.55 17.46 -2.24
N ILE A 380 -3.82 17.05 -2.21
CA ILE A 380 -4.66 17.08 -1.01
C ILE A 380 -4.01 16.25 0.11
N ALA A 381 -3.52 15.06 -0.20
CA ALA A 381 -2.85 14.19 0.76
C ALA A 381 -1.59 14.84 1.34
N VAL A 382 -0.69 15.35 0.50
CA VAL A 382 0.54 16.02 0.94
C VAL A 382 0.23 17.28 1.76
N VAL A 383 -0.71 18.10 1.31
CA VAL A 383 -1.17 19.29 2.04
C VAL A 383 -1.79 18.89 3.38
N GLY A 384 -2.53 17.78 3.44
CA GLY A 384 -3.10 17.25 4.68
C GLY A 384 -2.05 16.73 5.66
N ILE A 385 -1.09 15.96 5.16
CA ILE A 385 0.06 15.40 5.91
C ILE A 385 0.86 16.50 6.61
N VAL A 386 1.03 17.66 5.96
CA VAL A 386 1.75 18.81 6.52
C VAL A 386 0.81 19.72 7.33
N GLY A 387 -0.33 20.09 6.74
CA GLY A 387 -1.24 21.11 7.24
C GLY A 387 -1.97 20.72 8.53
N ILE A 388 -2.38 19.45 8.67
CA ILE A 388 -3.08 18.98 9.87
C ILE A 388 -2.14 19.03 11.09
N PRO A 389 -0.94 18.43 11.08
CA PRO A 389 0.00 18.53 12.19
C PRO A 389 0.38 19.98 12.54
N LEU A 390 0.61 20.85 11.53
CA LEU A 390 0.86 22.29 11.76
C LEU A 390 -0.26 22.95 12.56
N ARG A 391 -1.51 22.76 12.12
CA ARG A 391 -2.68 23.40 12.73
C ARG A 391 -2.91 22.89 14.15
N LEU A 392 -2.79 21.57 14.37
CA LEU A 392 -2.98 20.98 15.70
C LEU A 392 -1.88 21.38 16.67
N ARG A 393 -0.62 21.46 16.20
CA ARG A 393 0.50 21.94 17.02
C ARG A 393 0.30 23.38 17.49
N LYS A 394 -0.18 24.28 16.61
CA LYS A 394 -0.48 25.67 16.98
C LYS A 394 -1.56 25.77 18.05
N ARG A 395 -2.60 24.92 17.97
CA ARG A 395 -3.68 24.87 18.98
C ARG A 395 -3.23 24.34 20.33
N ALA A 396 -2.24 23.46 20.38
CA ALA A 396 -1.72 22.91 21.63
C ALA A 396 -0.71 23.84 22.34
N GLY A 397 -0.20 24.85 21.63
CA GLY A 397 0.73 25.85 22.17
C GLY A 397 0.11 27.23 22.39
N ALA A 398 -1.16 27.41 22.02
CA ALA A 398 -2.00 28.55 22.37
C ALA A 398 -2.89 28.14 23.54
#